data_AF-A0A2V5Z3I2-F1
#
_entry.id   AF-A0A2V5Z3I2-F1
#
_cell.length_a   1.000
_cell.length_b   1.000
_cell.length_c   1.000
_cell.angle_alpha   90.00
_cell.angle_beta   90.00
_cell.angle_gamma   90.00
#
_symmetry.space_group_name_H-M   'P 1'
#
loop_
_entity.id
_entity.type
_entity.pdbx_description
1 polymer ?
#
loop_
_entity_poly.entity_id
_entity_poly.type
_entity_poly.pdbx_seq_one_letter_code
_entity_poly.pdbx_strand_id
1 'polypeptide(L)'
;MYSKYLPTVFVVISLLLALSTRAQDGNPLEDPDLKAALKQAQEMQKNARELQKNPGSLDTRKKIADMEAAAKAEEARQEQEEKHEKEKLQAALQKQLEAPGPVTLPDWTPATPQFHAAGKPTKKIVDEEVKIIQTGTSSLTPKELADGWEAAAVAANNLNHGRNNIEVNGKLTTIMFLSTRTDPVQEIKLEASREPGGKITQVEISSPLPKPDIGSE
;
A
#
# COMPACT_ATOMS: atom_id res chain seq x y z
N MET A 1 33.47 -2.77 -24.72
CA MET A 1 32.47 -3.69 -25.31
C MET A 1 31.44 -4.01 -24.23
N TYR A 2 30.36 -3.23 -24.15
CA TYR A 2 29.37 -3.35 -23.09
C TYR A 2 28.21 -4.27 -23.51
N SER A 3 27.80 -5.08 -22.54
CA SER A 3 26.88 -6.22 -22.63
C SER A 3 25.53 -5.86 -23.24
N LYS A 4 25.19 -6.48 -24.37
CA LYS A 4 23.90 -6.33 -25.09
C LYS A 4 22.78 -7.24 -24.57
N TYR A 5 22.99 -7.92 -23.44
CA TYR A 5 22.05 -8.91 -22.88
C TYR A 5 21.28 -8.41 -21.66
N LEU A 6 21.54 -7.17 -21.19
CA LEU A 6 20.89 -6.61 -20.00
C LEU A 6 19.36 -6.37 -20.11
N PRO A 7 18.78 -5.92 -21.23
CA PRO A 7 17.36 -5.54 -21.24
C PRO A 7 16.43 -6.75 -21.29
N THR A 8 16.85 -7.87 -21.87
CA THR A 8 15.98 -9.06 -22.06
C THR A 8 15.82 -9.87 -20.79
N VAL A 9 16.84 -9.88 -19.91
CA VAL A 9 16.78 -10.56 -18.61
C VAL A 9 15.87 -9.80 -17.63
N PHE A 10 15.81 -8.47 -17.72
CA PHE A 10 14.95 -7.65 -16.87
C PHE A 10 13.46 -7.86 -17.15
N VAL A 11 13.04 -7.96 -18.41
CA VAL A 11 11.62 -8.13 -18.78
C VAL A 11 11.06 -9.49 -18.33
N VAL A 12 11.86 -10.56 -18.42
CA VAL A 12 11.44 -11.91 -17.99
C VAL A 12 11.32 -11.99 -16.46
N ILE A 13 12.22 -11.31 -15.74
CA ILE A 13 12.19 -11.27 -14.27
C ILE A 13 11.00 -10.43 -13.76
N SER A 14 10.67 -9.32 -14.40
CA SER A 14 9.49 -8.51 -14.07
C SER A 14 8.17 -9.27 -14.27
N LEU A 15 8.06 -10.09 -15.33
CA LEU A 15 6.87 -10.92 -15.57
C LEU A 15 6.70 -12.03 -14.53
N LEU A 16 7.81 -12.65 -14.09
CA LEU A 16 7.80 -13.69 -13.06
C LEU A 16 7.48 -13.13 -11.66
N LEU A 17 7.86 -11.88 -11.37
CA LEU A 17 7.59 -11.21 -10.10
C LEU A 17 6.12 -10.76 -10.00
N ALA A 18 5.51 -10.30 -11.10
CA ALA A 18 4.08 -9.95 -11.14
C ALA A 18 3.16 -11.17 -10.96
N LEU A 19 3.60 -12.35 -11.40
CA LEU A 19 2.88 -13.62 -11.24
C LEU A 19 2.93 -14.19 -9.80
N SER A 20 3.97 -13.84 -9.04
CA SER A 20 4.18 -14.39 -7.70
C SER A 20 3.31 -13.72 -6.62
N THR A 21 2.73 -12.53 -6.90
CA THR A 21 1.90 -11.80 -5.93
C THR A 21 0.41 -12.10 -6.02
N ARG A 22 -0.05 -12.81 -7.06
CA ARG A 22 -1.48 -13.19 -7.26
C ARG A 22 -1.82 -14.63 -6.86
N ALA A 23 -0.82 -15.48 -6.63
CA ALA A 23 -1.01 -16.90 -6.33
C ALA A 23 -1.02 -17.17 -4.82
N GLN A 24 -2.04 -16.71 -4.12
CA GLN A 24 -2.47 -17.34 -2.86
C GLN A 24 -3.94 -17.75 -3.05
N ASP A 25 -4.17 -19.06 -2.98
CA ASP A 25 -5.46 -19.76 -3.06
C ASP A 25 -6.09 -19.98 -4.46
N GLY A 26 -5.49 -20.93 -5.20
CA GLY A 26 -6.11 -21.56 -6.36
C GLY A 26 -5.10 -22.36 -7.19
N ASN A 27 -5.50 -23.49 -7.79
CA ASN A 27 -4.64 -24.25 -8.70
C ASN A 27 -4.26 -23.34 -9.88
N PRO A 28 -2.99 -22.91 -10.03
CA PRO A 28 -2.61 -21.83 -10.94
C PRO A 28 -2.89 -22.19 -12.41
N LEU A 29 -3.01 -23.47 -12.75
CA LEU A 29 -3.26 -23.94 -14.11
C LEU A 29 -4.71 -23.77 -14.61
N GLU A 30 -5.66 -23.43 -13.73
CA GLU A 30 -7.07 -23.22 -14.12
C GLU A 30 -7.45 -21.74 -14.28
N ASP A 31 -6.53 -20.81 -14.02
CA ASP A 31 -6.76 -19.39 -14.23
C ASP A 31 -6.74 -19.05 -15.74
N PRO A 32 -7.86 -18.58 -16.32
CA PRO A 32 -7.96 -18.24 -17.74
C PRO A 32 -6.99 -17.12 -18.14
N ASP A 33 -6.71 -16.18 -17.23
CA ASP A 33 -5.80 -15.06 -17.47
C ASP A 33 -4.35 -15.54 -17.48
N LEU A 34 -4.00 -16.47 -16.58
CA LEU A 34 -2.66 -17.08 -16.58
C LEU A 34 -2.41 -17.85 -17.87
N LYS A 35 -3.41 -18.59 -18.34
CA LYS A 35 -3.31 -19.36 -19.59
C LYS A 35 -3.15 -18.45 -20.81
N ALA A 36 -3.85 -17.32 -20.83
CA ALA A 36 -3.69 -16.29 -21.86
C ALA A 36 -2.28 -15.69 -21.83
N ALA A 37 -1.79 -15.31 -20.64
CA ALA A 37 -0.46 -14.76 -20.45
C ALA A 37 0.66 -15.74 -20.87
N LEU A 38 0.54 -17.02 -20.52
CA LEU A 38 1.49 -18.07 -20.93
C LEU A 38 1.51 -18.28 -22.44
N LYS A 39 0.33 -18.29 -23.08
CA LYS A 39 0.23 -18.39 -24.54
C LYS A 39 0.87 -17.19 -25.23
N GLN A 40 0.61 -15.98 -24.72
CA GLN A 40 1.20 -14.75 -25.23
C GLN A 40 2.74 -14.75 -25.08
N ALA A 41 3.26 -15.20 -23.92
CA ALA A 41 4.69 -15.35 -23.69
C ALA A 41 5.34 -16.35 -24.66
N GLN A 42 4.67 -17.49 -24.93
CA GLN A 42 5.15 -18.50 -25.87
C GLN A 42 5.15 -17.99 -27.33
N GLU A 43 4.14 -17.22 -27.72
CA GLU A 43 4.08 -16.57 -29.04
C GLU A 43 5.17 -15.50 -29.19
N MET A 44 5.39 -14.68 -28.17
CA MET A 44 6.50 -13.72 -28.14
C MET A 44 7.86 -14.40 -28.24
N GLN A 45 8.07 -15.53 -27.57
CA GLN A 45 9.30 -16.31 -27.66
C GLN A 45 9.54 -16.87 -29.07
N LYS A 46 8.49 -17.36 -29.72
CA LYS A 46 8.55 -17.84 -31.11
C LYS A 46 8.88 -16.70 -32.07
N ASN A 47 8.22 -15.56 -31.91
CA ASN A 47 8.47 -14.36 -32.73
C ASN A 47 9.90 -13.82 -32.55
N ALA A 48 10.42 -13.78 -31.32
CA ALA A 48 11.80 -13.39 -31.03
C ALA A 48 12.82 -14.33 -31.69
N ARG A 49 12.55 -15.63 -31.72
CA ARG A 49 13.41 -16.64 -32.38
C ARG A 49 13.39 -16.49 -33.91
N GLU A 50 12.27 -16.06 -34.50
CA GLU A 50 12.17 -15.76 -35.93
C GLU A 50 12.91 -14.48 -36.30
N LEU A 51 12.82 -13.43 -35.47
CA LEU A 51 13.54 -12.16 -35.67
C LEU A 51 15.07 -12.35 -35.66
N GLN A 52 15.60 -13.29 -34.86
CA GLN A 52 17.04 -13.62 -34.84
C GLN A 52 17.54 -14.29 -36.14
N LYS A 53 16.68 -15.01 -36.86
CA LYS A 53 17.11 -15.79 -38.04
C LYS A 53 17.30 -14.91 -39.29
N ASN A 54 16.66 -13.74 -39.36
CA ASN A 54 16.75 -12.84 -40.51
C ASN A 54 16.64 -11.36 -40.08
N PRO A 55 17.67 -10.78 -39.45
CA PRO A 55 17.58 -9.50 -38.74
C PRO A 55 17.39 -8.25 -39.62
N GLY A 56 17.35 -8.39 -40.96
CA GLY A 56 17.31 -7.28 -41.91
C GLY A 56 16.23 -7.34 -42.97
N SER A 57 15.37 -8.37 -42.99
CA SER A 57 14.32 -8.48 -44.02
C SER A 57 13.18 -7.48 -43.77
N LEU A 58 12.47 -7.14 -44.86
CA LEU A 58 11.27 -6.29 -44.82
C LEU A 58 10.20 -6.88 -43.88
N ASP A 59 10.07 -8.21 -43.87
CA ASP A 59 9.15 -8.94 -42.98
C ASP A 59 9.53 -8.83 -41.51
N THR A 60 10.84 -8.88 -41.18
CA THR A 60 11.34 -8.70 -39.82
C THR A 60 11.09 -7.28 -39.32
N ARG A 61 11.32 -6.26 -40.17
CA ARG A 61 11.03 -4.85 -39.82
C ARG A 61 9.54 -4.62 -39.58
N LYS A 62 8.68 -5.22 -40.41
CA LYS A 62 7.23 -5.15 -40.23
C LYS A 62 6.79 -5.82 -38.92
N LYS A 63 7.29 -7.03 -38.63
CA LYS A 63 7.01 -7.73 -37.36
C LYS A 63 7.44 -6.94 -36.12
N ILE A 64 8.59 -6.25 -36.16
CA ILE A 64 9.03 -5.39 -35.05
C ILE A 64 8.06 -4.21 -34.87
N ALA A 65 7.68 -3.54 -35.95
CA ALA A 65 6.72 -2.43 -35.89
C ALA A 65 5.35 -2.89 -35.36
N ASP A 66 4.87 -4.06 -35.77
CA ASP A 66 3.60 -4.63 -35.30
C ASP A 66 3.68 -4.98 -33.80
N MET A 67 4.79 -5.55 -33.32
CA MET A 67 5.01 -5.83 -31.90
C MET A 67 5.10 -4.55 -31.06
N GLU A 68 5.79 -3.51 -31.55
CA GLU A 68 5.86 -2.21 -30.88
C GLU A 68 4.48 -1.54 -30.81
N ALA A 69 3.69 -1.61 -31.88
CA ALA A 69 2.32 -1.10 -31.88
C ALA A 69 1.42 -1.87 -30.90
N ALA A 70 1.54 -3.19 -30.84
CA ALA A 70 0.80 -4.02 -29.90
C ALA A 70 1.19 -3.72 -28.44
N ALA A 71 2.48 -3.55 -28.15
CA ALA A 71 2.97 -3.19 -26.82
C ALA A 71 2.44 -1.81 -26.38
N LYS A 72 2.45 -0.82 -27.27
CA LYS A 72 1.88 0.51 -26.98
C LYS A 72 0.37 0.48 -26.76
N ALA A 73 -0.35 -0.35 -27.52
CA ALA A 73 -1.79 -0.50 -27.35
C ALA A 73 -2.14 -1.19 -26.03
N GLU A 74 -1.35 -2.18 -25.62
CA GLU A 74 -1.48 -2.87 -24.33
C GLU A 74 -1.13 -1.94 -23.16
N GLU A 75 -0.03 -1.19 -23.26
CA GLU A 75 0.35 -0.17 -22.27
C GLU A 75 -0.75 0.88 -22.10
N ALA A 76 -1.30 1.40 -23.20
CA ALA A 76 -2.42 2.33 -23.15
C ALA A 76 -3.68 1.72 -22.51
N ARG A 77 -3.93 0.43 -22.72
CA ARG A 77 -5.05 -0.28 -22.06
C ARG A 77 -4.81 -0.40 -20.56
N GLN A 78 -3.61 -0.80 -20.14
CA GLN A 78 -3.24 -0.91 -18.72
C GLN A 78 -3.29 0.44 -18.01
N GLU A 79 -2.79 1.52 -18.64
CA GLU A 79 -2.91 2.87 -18.10
C GLU A 79 -4.37 3.29 -17.92
N GLN A 80 -5.24 2.94 -18.89
CA GLN A 80 -6.67 3.24 -18.81
C GLN A 80 -7.36 2.43 -17.70
N GLU A 81 -7.02 1.15 -17.55
CA GLU A 81 -7.52 0.27 -16.48
C GLU A 81 -7.07 0.79 -15.10
N GLU A 82 -5.79 1.10 -14.91
CA GLU A 82 -5.28 1.69 -13.66
C GLU A 82 -5.95 3.01 -13.32
N LYS A 83 -6.19 3.86 -14.32
CA LYS A 83 -6.89 5.12 -14.13
C LYS A 83 -8.33 4.88 -13.66
N HIS A 84 -9.03 3.95 -14.30
CA HIS A 84 -10.40 3.60 -13.92
C HIS A 84 -10.48 3.04 -12.50
N GLU A 85 -9.57 2.14 -12.12
CA GLU A 85 -9.51 1.58 -10.77
C GLU A 85 -9.21 2.66 -9.70
N LYS A 86 -8.28 3.59 -10.00
CA LYS A 86 -8.00 4.73 -9.11
C LYS A 86 -9.20 5.64 -8.95
N GLU A 87 -9.94 5.92 -10.02
CA GLU A 87 -11.17 6.72 -9.97
C GLU A 87 -12.25 6.02 -9.14
N LYS A 88 -12.43 4.70 -9.30
CA LYS A 88 -13.36 3.88 -8.53
C LYS A 88 -13.03 3.89 -7.04
N LEU A 89 -11.75 3.68 -6.70
CA LEU A 89 -11.26 3.74 -5.32
C LEU A 89 -11.47 5.13 -4.72
N GLN A 90 -11.11 6.20 -5.42
CA GLN A 90 -11.27 7.56 -4.93
C GLN A 90 -12.74 7.90 -4.66
N ALA A 91 -13.65 7.50 -5.55
CA ALA A 91 -15.08 7.68 -5.36
C ALA A 91 -15.60 6.90 -4.14
N ALA A 92 -15.13 5.67 -3.95
CA ALA A 92 -15.51 4.85 -2.80
C ALA A 92 -15.01 5.43 -1.47
N LEU A 93 -13.77 5.92 -1.42
CA LEU A 93 -13.20 6.61 -0.25
C LEU A 93 -13.95 7.90 0.06
N GLN A 94 -14.30 8.70 -0.96
CA GLN A 94 -15.08 9.91 -0.76
C GLN A 94 -16.48 9.60 -0.21
N LYS A 95 -17.14 8.57 -0.75
CA LYS A 95 -18.43 8.09 -0.25
C LYS A 95 -18.33 7.63 1.21
N GLN A 96 -17.26 6.93 1.58
CA GLN A 96 -17.03 6.49 2.96
C GLN A 96 -16.72 7.66 3.92
N LEU A 97 -15.99 8.67 3.44
CA LEU A 97 -15.70 9.90 4.19
C LEU A 97 -16.98 10.65 4.56
N GLU A 98 -17.89 10.78 3.59
CA GLU A 98 -19.19 11.46 3.74
C GLU A 98 -20.25 10.61 4.45
N ALA A 99 -20.03 9.29 4.56
CA ALA A 99 -20.99 8.39 5.17
C ALA A 99 -21.31 8.80 6.62
N PRO A 100 -22.60 8.90 6.99
CA PRO A 100 -23.01 9.22 8.35
C PRO A 100 -22.58 8.07 9.28
N GLY A 101 -22.09 8.42 10.47
CA GLY A 101 -21.71 7.44 11.48
C GLY A 101 -20.81 8.05 12.55
N PRO A 102 -20.51 7.28 13.62
CA PRO A 102 -19.62 7.74 14.68
C PRO A 102 -18.24 8.10 14.14
N VAL A 103 -17.71 9.23 14.61
CA VAL A 103 -16.33 9.66 14.37
C VAL A 103 -15.57 9.49 15.68
N THR A 104 -15.36 8.24 16.06
CA THR A 104 -14.75 7.85 17.33
C THR A 104 -13.69 6.80 17.10
N LEU A 105 -12.59 6.89 17.84
CA LEU A 105 -11.58 5.84 17.87
C LEU A 105 -12.18 4.55 18.48
N PRO A 106 -11.62 3.37 18.22
CA PRO A 106 -12.10 2.12 18.80
C PRO A 106 -12.16 2.18 20.33
N ASP A 107 -13.17 1.56 20.95
CA ASP A 107 -13.40 1.64 22.41
C ASP A 107 -12.26 1.04 23.25
N TRP A 108 -11.48 0.12 22.66
CA TRP A 108 -10.30 -0.49 23.29
C TRP A 108 -9.04 0.40 23.22
N THR A 109 -9.11 1.56 22.56
CA THR A 109 -8.00 2.51 22.46
C THR A 109 -7.48 2.85 23.87
N PRO A 110 -6.19 2.60 24.16
CA PRO A 110 -5.62 2.97 25.45
C PRO A 110 -5.70 4.47 25.70
N ALA A 111 -5.87 4.86 26.96
CA ALA A 111 -5.76 6.26 27.35
C ALA A 111 -4.34 6.77 27.11
N THR A 112 -4.20 7.87 26.37
CA THR A 112 -2.90 8.49 26.13
C THR A 112 -2.53 9.41 27.29
N PRO A 113 -1.42 9.14 28.01
CA PRO A 113 -1.07 9.88 29.22
C PRO A 113 -0.71 11.34 28.89
N GLN A 114 -1.21 12.29 29.68
CA GLN A 114 -0.99 13.73 29.50
C GLN A 114 -1.28 14.23 28.08
N PHE A 115 -2.25 13.62 27.40
CA PHE A 115 -2.69 14.03 26.08
C PHE A 115 -3.76 15.11 26.19
N HIS A 116 -3.51 16.24 25.54
CA HIS A 116 -4.44 17.34 25.39
C HIS A 116 -4.90 17.40 23.94
N ALA A 117 -6.11 16.89 23.69
CA ALA A 117 -6.68 16.89 22.36
C ALA A 117 -6.91 18.32 21.85
N ALA A 118 -6.54 18.57 20.59
CA ALA A 118 -6.80 19.84 19.90
C ALA A 118 -8.27 19.99 19.48
N GLY A 119 -9.07 18.92 19.61
CA GLY A 119 -10.48 18.89 19.27
C GLY A 119 -11.06 17.48 19.31
N LYS A 120 -12.26 17.33 18.76
CA LYS A 120 -12.89 16.03 18.54
C LYS A 120 -12.20 15.27 17.40
N PRO A 121 -12.25 13.93 17.37
CA PRO A 121 -11.77 13.17 16.22
C PRO A 121 -12.50 13.57 14.92
N THR A 122 -11.80 13.45 13.79
CA THR A 122 -12.30 13.79 12.44
C THR A 122 -11.99 12.67 11.46
N LYS A 123 -12.79 12.51 10.39
CA LYS A 123 -12.47 11.60 9.28
C LYS A 123 -11.65 12.34 8.22
N LYS A 124 -10.61 11.70 7.67
CA LYS A 124 -9.82 12.21 6.53
C LYS A 124 -9.35 11.06 5.64
N ILE A 125 -9.13 11.32 4.35
CA ILE A 125 -8.46 10.39 3.46
C ILE A 125 -6.95 10.59 3.58
N VAL A 126 -6.21 9.56 3.96
CA VAL A 126 -4.75 9.55 4.10
C VAL A 126 -4.24 8.19 3.61
N ASP A 127 -3.26 8.18 2.72
CA ASP A 127 -2.67 6.96 2.13
C ASP A 127 -3.72 6.00 1.55
N GLU A 128 -4.65 6.52 0.74
CA GLU A 128 -5.73 5.75 0.10
C GLU A 128 -6.70 5.05 1.08
N GLU A 129 -6.77 5.53 2.33
CA GLU A 129 -7.68 5.02 3.35
C GLU A 129 -8.41 6.16 4.06
N VAL A 130 -9.68 5.95 4.43
CA VAL A 130 -10.38 6.87 5.34
C VAL A 130 -9.95 6.54 6.77
N LYS A 131 -9.31 7.50 7.45
CA LYS A 131 -8.86 7.35 8.84
C LYS A 131 -9.65 8.27 9.75
N ILE A 132 -10.00 7.77 10.93
CA ILE A 132 -10.41 8.61 12.06
C ILE A 132 -9.14 9.13 12.71
N ILE A 133 -9.01 10.44 12.85
CA ILE A 133 -7.81 11.12 13.33
C ILE A 133 -8.17 12.04 14.49
N GLN A 134 -7.44 11.92 15.60
CA GLN A 134 -7.43 12.86 16.70
C GLN A 134 -6.03 13.41 16.91
N THR A 135 -5.89 14.72 16.82
CA THR A 135 -4.61 15.41 17.07
C THR A 135 -4.62 16.09 18.42
N GLY A 136 -3.44 16.36 18.95
CA GLY A 136 -3.26 17.08 20.19
C GLY A 136 -1.79 17.19 20.57
N THR A 137 -1.56 17.52 21.82
CA THR A 137 -0.21 17.71 22.35
C THR A 137 -0.01 16.97 23.67
N SER A 138 1.25 16.75 24.04
CA SER A 138 1.62 16.24 25.35
C SER A 138 2.93 16.85 25.85
N SER A 139 3.04 16.99 27.17
CA SER A 139 4.30 17.31 27.87
C SER A 139 5.27 16.12 27.92
N LEU A 140 4.78 14.89 27.75
CA LEU A 140 5.62 13.69 27.71
C LEU A 140 6.37 13.56 26.39
N THR A 141 7.58 13.00 26.44
CA THR A 141 8.36 12.69 25.24
C THR A 141 7.63 11.66 24.37
N PRO A 142 7.91 11.61 23.04
CA PRO A 142 7.37 10.56 22.18
C PRO A 142 7.59 9.15 22.74
N LYS A 143 8.75 8.91 23.35
CA LYS A 143 9.09 7.64 23.97
C LYS A 143 8.21 7.31 25.17
N GLU A 144 8.04 8.24 26.10
CA GLU A 144 7.22 8.03 27.30
C GLU A 144 5.74 7.77 26.96
N LEU A 145 5.22 8.44 25.92
CA LEU A 145 3.87 8.18 25.41
C LEU A 145 3.72 6.74 24.92
N ALA A 146 4.67 6.29 24.11
CA ALA A 146 4.67 4.93 23.59
C ALA A 146 4.90 3.88 24.69
N ASP A 147 5.74 4.17 25.69
CA ASP A 147 5.94 3.29 26.85
C ASP A 147 4.60 3.07 27.60
N GLY A 148 3.79 4.12 27.75
CA GLY A 148 2.46 4.03 28.35
C GLY A 148 1.47 3.20 27.52
N TRP A 149 1.48 3.38 26.20
CA TRP A 149 0.65 2.60 25.27
C TRP A 149 1.03 1.12 25.24
N GLU A 150 2.34 0.83 25.23
CA GLU A 150 2.87 -0.53 25.25
C GLU A 150 2.49 -1.24 26.55
N ALA A 151 2.64 -0.58 27.70
CA ALA A 151 2.23 -1.13 28.99
C ALA A 151 0.72 -1.45 29.03
N ALA A 152 -0.12 -0.56 28.48
CA ALA A 152 -1.56 -0.80 28.39
C ALA A 152 -1.91 -1.97 27.47
N ALA A 153 -1.23 -2.10 26.33
CA ALA A 153 -1.42 -3.20 25.40
C ALA A 153 -1.00 -4.56 25.99
N VAL A 154 0.12 -4.59 26.72
CA VAL A 154 0.58 -5.79 27.45
C VAL A 154 -0.43 -6.17 28.53
N ALA A 155 -0.95 -5.19 29.28
CA ALA A 155 -1.96 -5.43 30.31
C ALA A 155 -3.29 -5.96 29.74
N ALA A 156 -3.69 -5.52 28.56
CA ALA A 156 -4.90 -6.00 27.89
C ALA A 156 -4.78 -7.46 27.41
N ASN A 157 -3.55 -7.94 27.15
CA ASN A 157 -3.20 -9.31 26.75
C ASN A 157 -3.92 -9.86 25.49
N ASN A 158 -4.67 -9.02 24.76
CA ASN A 158 -5.41 -9.35 23.55
C ASN A 158 -5.04 -8.45 22.35
N LEU A 159 -4.03 -7.60 22.49
CA LEU A 159 -3.53 -6.72 21.45
C LEU A 159 -2.17 -7.20 20.93
N ASN A 160 -1.94 -7.00 19.64
CA ASN A 160 -0.60 -6.96 19.06
C ASN A 160 -0.07 -5.53 19.18
N HIS A 161 1.25 -5.39 19.26
CA HIS A 161 1.89 -4.09 19.32
C HIS A 161 3.16 -4.05 18.47
N GLY A 162 3.43 -2.91 17.84
CA GLY A 162 4.64 -2.65 17.09
C GLY A 162 5.10 -1.21 17.31
N ARG A 163 6.41 -0.98 17.37
CA ARG A 163 6.96 0.33 17.70
C ARG A 163 8.18 0.65 16.86
N ASN A 164 8.22 1.88 16.36
CA ASN A 164 9.38 2.48 15.71
C ASN A 164 9.76 3.77 16.42
N ASN A 165 10.99 3.83 16.94
CA ASN A 165 11.58 5.07 17.45
C ASN A 165 12.55 5.59 16.41
N ILE A 166 12.37 6.84 16.02
CA ILE A 166 13.08 7.49 14.93
C ILE A 166 13.66 8.79 15.48
N GLU A 167 14.96 9.01 15.25
CA GLU A 167 15.62 10.27 15.53
C GLU A 167 16.33 10.76 14.27
N VAL A 168 15.96 11.95 13.79
CA VAL A 168 16.57 12.58 12.63
C VAL A 168 16.85 14.03 12.97
N ASN A 169 18.12 14.45 12.90
CA ASN A 169 18.55 15.81 13.22
C ASN A 169 18.07 16.29 14.61
N GLY A 170 18.04 15.39 15.60
CA GLY A 170 17.57 15.68 16.96
C GLY A 170 16.04 15.77 17.11
N LYS A 171 15.27 15.64 16.03
CA LYS A 171 13.82 15.50 16.10
C LYS A 171 13.49 14.07 16.51
N LEU A 172 12.79 13.93 17.64
CA LEU A 172 12.34 12.65 18.15
C LEU A 172 10.97 12.34 17.56
N THR A 173 10.80 11.17 16.96
CA THR A 173 9.52 10.67 16.48
C THR A 173 9.33 9.23 16.94
N THR A 174 8.17 8.92 17.49
CA THR A 174 7.78 7.54 17.81
C THR A 174 6.47 7.24 17.11
N ILE A 175 6.46 6.11 16.41
CA ILE A 175 5.26 5.55 15.79
C ILE A 175 4.96 4.23 16.50
N MET A 176 3.78 4.12 17.09
CA MET A 176 3.29 2.94 17.80
C MET A 176 2.03 2.44 17.09
N PHE A 177 1.98 1.15 16.81
CA PHE A 177 0.82 0.46 16.24
C PHE A 177 0.29 -0.52 17.26
N LEU A 178 -1.03 -0.51 17.47
CA LEU A 178 -1.74 -1.53 18.24
C LEU A 178 -2.82 -2.13 17.35
N SER A 179 -3.00 -3.45 17.40
CA SER A 179 -4.09 -4.10 16.69
C SER A 179 -4.77 -5.17 17.53
N THR A 180 -6.04 -5.45 17.25
CA THR A 180 -6.70 -6.63 17.80
C THR A 180 -6.07 -7.91 17.23
N ARG A 181 -6.15 -9.01 17.98
CA ARG A 181 -5.67 -10.35 17.55
C ARG A 181 -6.71 -11.18 16.79
N THR A 182 -7.95 -10.71 16.74
CA THR A 182 -9.09 -11.45 16.19
C THR A 182 -9.76 -10.65 15.09
N ASP A 183 -10.34 -11.37 14.14
CA ASP A 183 -11.08 -10.75 13.05
C ASP A 183 -12.45 -10.17 13.51
N PRO A 184 -12.88 -9.03 12.92
CA PRO A 184 -12.10 -8.18 12.02
C PRO A 184 -10.96 -7.48 12.77
N VAL A 185 -9.75 -7.50 12.19
CA VAL A 185 -8.60 -6.78 12.77
C VAL A 185 -8.89 -5.28 12.75
N GLN A 186 -8.82 -4.66 13.92
CA GLN A 186 -8.86 -3.22 14.08
C GLN A 186 -7.47 -2.75 14.49
N GLU A 187 -7.01 -1.65 13.89
CA GLU A 187 -5.72 -1.05 14.17
C GLU A 187 -5.88 0.38 14.70
N ILE A 188 -4.97 0.78 15.57
CA ILE A 188 -4.75 2.17 15.92
C ILE A 188 -3.25 2.50 15.92
N LYS A 189 -2.93 3.67 15.41
CA LYS A 189 -1.59 4.24 15.30
C LYS A 189 -1.49 5.47 16.19
N LEU A 190 -0.47 5.54 17.03
CA LEU A 190 -0.01 6.76 17.68
C LEU A 190 1.28 7.21 16.99
N GLU A 191 1.27 8.42 16.47
CA GLU A 191 2.46 9.10 15.97
C GLU A 191 2.72 10.31 16.85
N ALA A 192 3.87 10.31 17.53
CA ALA A 192 4.28 11.37 18.42
C ALA A 192 5.60 11.95 17.94
N SER A 193 5.69 13.27 17.76
CA SER A 193 6.92 13.93 17.35
C SER A 193 7.24 15.16 18.21
N ARG A 194 8.52 15.37 18.47
CA ARG A 194 9.04 16.50 19.24
C ARG A 194 10.26 17.07 18.55
N GLU A 195 10.18 18.36 18.25
CA GLU A 195 11.29 19.09 17.62
C GLU A 195 12.51 19.17 18.56
N PRO A 196 13.73 19.34 18.01
CA PRO A 196 14.96 19.46 18.80
C PRO A 196 14.86 20.60 19.82
N GLY A 197 15.16 20.31 21.09
CA GLY A 197 15.04 21.29 22.18
C GLY A 197 13.59 21.68 22.54
N GLY A 198 12.60 21.10 21.87
CA GLY A 198 11.18 21.30 22.16
C GLY A 198 10.77 20.67 23.49
N LYS A 199 9.79 21.28 24.15
CA LYS A 199 9.21 20.78 25.41
C LYS A 199 7.84 20.13 25.22
N ILE A 200 7.22 20.33 24.06
CA ILE A 200 5.89 19.85 23.73
C ILE A 200 6.01 18.84 22.58
N THR A 201 5.35 17.71 22.75
CA THR A 201 5.21 16.67 21.73
C THR A 201 3.90 16.89 20.99
N GLN A 202 3.95 16.91 19.66
CA GLN A 202 2.78 16.80 18.80
C GLN A 202 2.37 15.34 18.72
N VAL A 203 1.09 15.06 18.88
CA VAL A 203 0.56 13.69 18.88
C VAL A 203 -0.60 13.61 17.90
N GLU A 204 -0.54 12.60 17.05
CA GLU A 204 -1.64 12.15 16.20
C GLU A 204 -2.00 10.71 16.59
N ILE A 205 -3.28 10.48 16.84
CA ILE A 205 -3.84 9.14 17.03
C ILE A 205 -4.78 8.89 15.86
N SER A 206 -4.56 7.80 15.12
CA SER A 206 -5.36 7.47 13.95
C SER A 206 -5.77 6.00 13.90
N SER A 207 -6.96 5.74 13.37
CA SER A 207 -7.47 4.39 13.14
C SER A 207 -8.12 4.33 11.75
N PRO A 208 -7.71 3.42 10.86
CA PRO A 208 -8.33 3.27 9.55
C PRO A 208 -9.74 2.70 9.69
N LEU A 209 -10.66 3.20 8.86
CA LEU A 209 -11.95 2.54 8.65
C LEU A 209 -11.76 1.29 7.80
N PRO A 210 -12.69 0.31 7.88
CA PRO A 210 -12.66 -0.86 7.00
C PRO A 210 -12.55 -0.43 5.53
N LYS A 211 -11.69 -1.09 4.76
CA LYS A 211 -11.52 -0.76 3.33
C LYS A 211 -12.88 -0.83 2.63
N PRO A 212 -13.21 0.15 1.77
CA PRO A 212 -14.48 0.11 1.06
C PRO A 212 -14.51 -1.10 0.13
N ASP A 213 -15.66 -1.80 0.11
CA ASP A 213 -15.90 -2.84 -0.89
C ASP A 213 -16.10 -2.17 -2.24
N ILE A 214 -15.09 -2.30 -3.11
CA ILE A 214 -15.09 -1.73 -4.45
C ILE A 214 -15.57 -2.71 -5.51
N GLY A 215 -15.87 -3.98 -5.16
CA GLY A 215 -16.32 -5.01 -6.09
C GLY A 215 -15.35 -5.31 -7.25
N SER A 216 -15.05 -6.59 -7.46
CA SER A 216 -14.48 -7.04 -8.74
C SER A 216 -15.64 -7.21 -9.72
N GLU A 217 -15.80 -6.30 -10.69
CA GLU A 217 -16.73 -6.55 -11.81
C GLU A 217 -16.11 -7.53 -12.81
#